data_AF-A0A1P8XFM7-F1
#
_entry.id   AF-A0A1P8XFM7-F1
#
_cell.length_a   1.000
_cell.length_b   1.000
_cell.length_c   1.000
_cell.angle_alpha   90.00
_cell.angle_beta   90.00
_cell.angle_gamma   90.00
#
_symmetry.space_group_name_H-M   'P 1'
#
loop_
_entity.id
_entity.type
_entity.pdbx_description
1 polymer ?
#
loop_
_entity_poly.entity_id
_entity_poly.type
_entity_poly.pdbx_seq_one_letter_code
_entity_poly.pdbx_strand_id
1 'polypeptide(L)'
;MLIENVPVQPGGSSTVVFDNEIDEIITAVCAKFPACSRAEVESVVVQAYRHLADRATVTAHLIPLTLNRSVRVLRRAHPSPRCTDR
;
A
#
# COMPACT_ATOMS: atom_id res chain seq x y z
N MET A 1 -43.55 -5.49 14.58
CA MET A 1 -42.08 -5.53 14.48
C MET A 1 -41.72 -5.49 13.00
N LEU A 2 -41.38 -4.30 12.49
CA LEU A 2 -40.85 -4.09 11.14
C LEU A 2 -39.52 -3.40 11.34
N ILE A 3 -38.42 -4.07 10.97
CA ILE A 3 -37.09 -3.46 10.99
C ILE A 3 -36.96 -2.76 9.63
N GLU A 4 -36.99 -1.44 9.64
CA GLU A 4 -36.81 -0.63 8.43
C GLU A 4 -35.44 -0.91 7.80
N ASN A 5 -35.44 -1.21 6.50
CA ASN A 5 -34.23 -1.23 5.68
C ASN A 5 -33.68 0.19 5.58
N VAL A 6 -32.72 0.52 6.44
CA VAL A 6 -31.94 1.76 6.33
C VAL A 6 -30.97 1.60 5.15
N PRO A 7 -30.95 2.54 4.19
CA PRO A 7 -29.97 2.52 3.11
C PRO A 7 -28.57 2.77 3.69
N VAL A 8 -27.67 1.81 3.53
CA VAL A 8 -26.24 2.01 3.78
C VAL A 8 -25.71 2.98 2.71
N GLN A 9 -25.48 4.23 3.11
CA GLN A 9 -24.81 5.20 2.24
C GLN A 9 -23.29 4.95 2.30
N PRO A 10 -22.59 4.80 1.16
CA PRO A 10 -21.15 4.74 1.15
C PRO A 10 -20.62 6.16 0.97
N GLY A 11 -20.27 6.83 2.07
CA GLY A 11 -19.53 8.08 1.94
C GLY A 11 -19.61 9.01 3.14
N GLY A 12 -18.44 9.38 3.66
CA GLY A 12 -18.28 10.53 4.54
C GLY A 12 -17.53 10.21 5.82
N SER A 13 -16.23 9.86 5.70
CA SER A 13 -15.15 10.11 6.69
C SER A 13 -13.87 9.31 6.38
N SER A 14 -13.93 8.29 5.51
CA SER A 14 -12.81 7.36 5.33
C SER A 14 -11.73 7.79 4.32
N THR A 15 -11.91 8.88 3.57
CA THR A 15 -10.94 9.32 2.55
C THR A 15 -9.78 10.12 3.14
N VAL A 16 -10.04 11.04 4.08
CA VAL A 16 -8.98 11.91 4.65
C VAL A 16 -7.96 11.11 5.48
N VAL A 17 -8.42 10.08 6.21
CA VAL A 17 -7.53 9.19 6.97
C VAL A 17 -6.70 8.33 6.02
N PHE A 18 -7.33 7.86 4.94
CA PHE A 18 -6.69 7.03 3.93
C PHE A 18 -5.60 7.77 3.16
N ASP A 19 -5.86 9.02 2.79
CA ASP A 19 -4.91 9.88 2.09
C ASP A 19 -3.68 10.17 2.97
N ASN A 20 -3.88 10.41 4.27
CA ASN A 20 -2.78 10.62 5.22
C ASN A 20 -1.92 9.35 5.43
N GLU A 21 -2.54 8.18 5.59
CA GLU A 21 -1.80 6.92 5.78
C GLU A 21 -1.00 6.53 4.52
N ILE A 22 -1.55 6.76 3.33
CA ILE A 22 -0.83 6.51 2.07
C ILE A 22 0.34 7.47 1.91
N ASP A 23 0.18 8.75 2.29
CA ASP A 23 1.26 9.74 2.23
C ASP A 23 2.43 9.42 3.20
N GLU A 24 2.13 8.88 4.38
CA GLU A 24 3.15 8.39 5.31
C GLU A 24 3.94 7.21 4.70
N ILE A 25 3.24 6.28 4.03
CA ILE A 25 3.88 5.16 3.33
C ILE A 25 4.74 5.68 2.18
N ILE A 26 4.24 6.62 1.37
CA ILE A 26 5.00 7.23 0.28
C ILE A 26 6.27 7.89 0.83
N THR A 27 6.16 8.63 1.92
CA THR A 27 7.30 9.31 2.55
C THR A 27 8.34 8.30 3.05
N ALA A 28 7.91 7.23 3.71
CA ALA A 28 8.81 6.15 4.17
C ALA A 28 9.49 5.41 3.01
N VAL A 29 8.79 5.21 1.89
CA VAL A 29 9.35 4.57 0.70
C VAL A 29 10.33 5.50 -0.01
N CYS A 30 10.00 6.78 -0.19
CA CYS A 30 10.92 7.79 -0.73
C CYS A 30 12.24 7.86 0.07
N ALA A 31 12.17 7.80 1.40
CA ALA A 31 13.37 7.78 2.25
C ALA A 31 14.27 6.55 2.01
N LYS A 32 13.69 5.42 1.59
CA LYS A 32 14.43 4.19 1.24
C LYS A 32 14.93 4.18 -0.21
N PHE A 33 14.29 4.95 -1.09
CA PHE A 33 14.59 5.01 -2.52
C PHE A 33 14.80 6.47 -2.96
N PRO A 34 15.89 7.13 -2.51
CA PRO A 34 16.13 8.54 -2.80
C PRO A 34 16.40 8.84 -4.29
N ALA A 35 16.70 7.81 -5.09
CA ALA A 35 16.90 7.93 -6.53
C ALA A 35 15.59 7.87 -7.34
N CYS A 36 14.47 7.50 -6.71
CA CYS A 36 13.16 7.44 -7.36
C CYS A 36 12.41 8.75 -7.14
N SER A 37 11.67 9.19 -8.16
CA SER A 37 10.79 10.34 -8.01
C SER A 37 9.58 10.01 -7.12
N ARG A 38 9.04 11.01 -6.43
CA ARG A 38 7.84 10.83 -5.59
C ARG A 38 6.66 10.26 -6.40
N ALA A 39 6.48 10.71 -7.64
CA ALA A 39 5.41 10.25 -8.53
C ALA A 39 5.53 8.76 -8.90
N GLU A 40 6.76 8.28 -9.13
CA GLU A 40 7.00 6.84 -9.35
C GLU A 40 6.72 6.03 -8.09
N VAL A 41 7.14 6.52 -6.92
CA VAL A 41 6.87 5.87 -5.63
C VAL A 41 5.37 5.81 -5.34
N GLU A 42 4.65 6.91 -5.54
CA GLU A 42 3.20 7.01 -5.37
C GLU A 42 2.46 6.01 -6.24
N SER A 43 2.81 5.94 -7.54
CA SER A 43 2.20 5.00 -8.48
C SER A 43 2.32 3.55 -8.00
N VAL A 44 3.51 3.16 -7.51
CA VAL A 44 3.78 1.82 -6.99
C VAL A 44 3.02 1.55 -5.69
N VAL A 45 2.98 2.51 -4.77
CA VAL A 45 2.25 2.39 -3.49
C VAL A 45 0.75 2.22 -3.73
N VAL A 46 0.15 3.04 -4.59
CA VAL A 46 -1.27 2.97 -4.94
C VAL A 46 -1.62 1.63 -5.62
N GLN A 47 -0.78 1.16 -6.55
CA GLN A 47 -0.99 -0.12 -7.21
C GLN A 47 -0.90 -1.30 -6.23
N ALA A 48 0.07 -1.27 -5.31
CA ALA A 48 0.22 -2.29 -4.27
C ALA A 48 -0.96 -2.30 -3.30
N TYR A 49 -1.43 -1.12 -2.89
CA TYR A 49 -2.62 -0.98 -2.05
C TYR A 49 -3.85 -1.59 -2.73
N ARG A 50 -4.13 -1.20 -3.98
CA ARG A 50 -5.28 -1.72 -4.74
C ARG A 50 -5.23 -3.24 -4.89
N HIS A 51 -4.06 -3.79 -5.20
CA HIS A 51 -3.88 -5.24 -5.32
C HIS A 51 -4.16 -5.99 -4.02
N LEU A 52 -3.90 -5.38 -2.87
CA LEU A 52 -4.13 -6.00 -1.57
C LEU A 52 -5.55 -5.77 -1.08
N ALA A 53 -6.12 -4.61 -1.36
CA ALA A 53 -7.52 -4.31 -1.05
C ALA A 53 -8.46 -5.26 -1.80
N ASP A 54 -8.12 -5.60 -3.04
CA ASP A 54 -8.88 -6.54 -3.88
C ASP A 54 -8.77 -8.01 -3.42
N ARG A 55 -7.72 -8.37 -2.67
CA ARG A 55 -7.43 -9.78 -2.32
C ARG A 55 -7.51 -10.09 -0.83
N ALA A 56 -7.60 -9.09 0.03
CA ALA A 56 -7.61 -9.29 1.47
C ALA A 56 -9.05 -9.44 1.98
N THR A 57 -9.41 -10.64 2.42
CA THR A 57 -10.64 -10.91 3.20
C THR A 57 -10.54 -10.41 4.65
N VAL A 58 -9.35 -9.94 5.07
CA VAL A 58 -9.08 -9.37 6.39
C VAL A 58 -8.38 -8.01 6.22
N THR A 59 -9.13 -6.94 6.47
CA THR A 59 -8.72 -5.54 6.26
C THR A 59 -7.74 -5.01 7.32
N ALA A 60 -7.61 -5.64 8.49
CA ALA A 60 -6.76 -5.17 9.60
C ALA A 60 -5.25 -5.41 9.42
N HIS A 61 -4.83 -6.19 8.42
CA HIS A 61 -3.42 -6.55 8.20
C HIS A 61 -2.89 -6.13 6.82
N LEU A 62 -3.63 -5.28 6.11
CA LEU A 62 -3.23 -4.82 4.78
C LEU A 62 -1.89 -4.09 4.80
N ILE A 63 -1.67 -3.18 5.76
CA ILE A 63 -0.44 -2.37 5.83
C ILE A 63 0.83 -3.23 5.99
N PRO A 64 0.92 -4.18 6.96
CA PRO A 64 2.06 -5.10 7.04
C PRO A 64 2.25 -5.98 5.79
N LEU A 65 1.15 -6.40 5.15
CA LEU A 65 1.20 -7.24 3.95
C LEU A 65 1.66 -6.46 2.72
N THR A 66 1.26 -5.20 2.57
CA THR A 66 1.72 -4.27 1.54
C THR A 66 3.21 -4.05 1.64
N LEU A 67 3.70 -3.73 2.83
CA LEU A 67 5.12 -3.50 3.06
C LEU A 67 5.95 -4.76 2.70
N ASN A 68 5.55 -5.92 3.20
CA ASN A 68 6.25 -7.18 2.93
C ASN A 68 6.23 -7.55 1.44
N ARG A 69 5.11 -7.30 0.76
CA ARG A 69 4.98 -7.60 -0.66
C ARG A 69 5.88 -6.69 -1.51
N SER A 70 5.85 -5.39 -1.25
CA SER A 70 6.66 -4.40 -1.99
C SER A 70 8.16 -4.67 -1.86
N VAL A 71 8.64 -4.99 -0.65
CA VAL A 71 10.05 -5.36 -0.42
C VAL A 71 10.46 -6.60 -1.23
N ARG A 72 9.60 -7.63 -1.29
CA ARG A 72 9.90 -8.85 -2.06
C ARG A 72 9.94 -8.60 -3.56
N VAL A 73 9.06 -7.76 -4.09
CA VAL A 73 9.04 -7.40 -5.52
C VAL A 73 10.28 -6.60 -5.88
N LEU A 74 10.62 -5.58 -5.09
CA LEU A 74 11.78 -4.73 -5.33
C LEU A 74 13.11 -5.49 -5.21
N ARG A 75 13.25 -6.42 -4.26
CA ARG A 75 14.45 -7.29 -4.18
C ARG A 75 14.60 -8.23 -5.37
N ARG A 76 13.50 -8.60 -6.03
CA ARG A 76 13.52 -9.46 -7.24
C ARG A 76 13.84 -8.66 -8.50
N ALA A 77 13.31 -7.43 -8.60
CA ALA A 77 13.58 -6.53 -9.71
C ALA A 77 14.98 -5.91 -9.64
N HIS A 78 15.46 -5.64 -8.43
CA HIS A 78 16.79 -5.12 -8.14
C HIS A 78 17.53 -6.07 -7.21
N PRO A 79 18.02 -7.22 -7.72
CA PRO A 79 19.00 -8.00 -6.98
C PRO A 79 20.18 -7.08 -6.67
N SER A 80 20.44 -6.83 -5.39
CA SER A 80 21.62 -6.06 -5.00
C SER A 80 22.85 -6.73 -5.61
N PRO A 81 23.75 -6.01 -6.31
CA PRO A 81 24.93 -6.58 -6.94
C PRO A 81 26.03 -6.91 -5.92
N ARG A 82 25.66 -7.43 -4.74
CA ARG A 82 26.60 -7.81 -3.69
C ARG A 82 26.33 -9.24 -3.23
N CYS A 83 26.83 -10.17 -4.04
CA CYS A 83 27.85 -11.17 -3.69
C CYS A 83 27.63 -12.40 -4.59
N THR A 84 28.05 -12.30 -5.86
CA THR A 84 28.64 -13.45 -6.53
C THR A 84 30.10 -13.51 -6.07
N ASP A 85 30.35 -14.15 -4.94
CA ASP A 85 31.66 -14.73 -4.66
C ASP A 85 31.45 -15.98 -3.81
N ARG A 86 31.79 -17.11 -4.43
CA ARG A 86 32.09 -18.45 -3.90
C ARG A 86 31.16 -19.11 -2.88
#